data_AF-A0AAW4DPB7-F1
#
_entry.id   AF-A0AAW4DPB7-F1
#
_cell.length_a   1.000
_cell.length_b   1.000
_cell.length_c   1.000
_cell.angle_alpha   90.00
_cell.angle_beta   90.00
_cell.angle_gamma   90.00
#
_symmetry.space_group_name_H-M   'P 1'
#
loop_
_entity.id
_entity.type
_entity.pdbx_description
1 polymer ?
#
loop_
_entity_poly.entity_id
_entity_poly.type
_entity_poly.pdbx_seq_one_letter_code
_entity_poly.pdbx_strand_id
1 'polypeptide(L)'
;MHDDYTPRYLTYLIARLYEQIEDKSTIEILTKYLDYTEDEAKEALKNVEKPELFACDDRIGAALLSAEESGDKQDVFNVLDTDFKIFKLVANYDPNKRHSREQIDF
;
A
#
# COMPACT_ATOMS: atom_id res chain seq x y z
N MET A 1 5.50 2.07 15.51
CA MET A 1 5.06 3.05 14.52
C MET A 1 6.08 3.10 13.40
N HIS A 2 5.75 2.54 12.24
CA HIS A 2 6.52 2.78 11.01
C HIS A 2 6.16 4.20 10.53
N ASP A 3 6.86 5.21 11.06
CA ASP A 3 6.64 6.64 10.73
C ASP A 3 6.89 6.98 9.25
N ASP A 4 7.39 6.01 8.47
CA ASP A 4 7.79 6.21 7.08
C ASP A 4 6.62 6.14 6.08
N TYR A 5 5.45 5.62 6.48
CA TYR A 5 4.31 5.48 5.57
C TYR A 5 3.56 6.79 5.36
N THR A 6 3.65 7.32 4.13
CA THR A 6 2.97 8.57 3.78
C THR A 6 1.44 8.42 3.81
N PRO A 7 0.66 9.47 4.16
CA PRO A 7 -0.80 9.42 4.11
C PRO A 7 -1.36 8.97 2.76
N ARG A 8 -0.74 9.43 1.66
CA ARG A 8 -1.12 9.03 0.29
C ARG A 8 -0.98 7.52 0.06
N TYR A 9 0.08 6.91 0.60
CA TYR A 9 0.28 5.48 0.54
C TYR A 9 -0.79 4.73 1.34
N LEU A 10 -1.09 5.18 2.56
CA LEU A 10 -2.10 4.56 3.42
C LEU A 10 -3.49 4.60 2.77
N THR A 11 -3.90 5.73 2.18
CA THR A 11 -5.15 5.82 1.41
C THR A 11 -5.19 4.80 0.28
N TYR A 12 -4.09 4.63 -0.46
CA TYR A 12 -4.00 3.68 -1.56
C TYR A 12 -3.99 2.21 -1.09
N LEU A 13 -3.30 1.92 0.01
CA LEU A 13 -3.30 0.61 0.64
C LEU A 13 -4.72 0.24 1.09
N ILE A 14 -5.40 1.11 1.83
CA ILE A 14 -6.77 0.87 2.32
C ILE A 14 -7.74 0.60 1.17
N ALA A 15 -7.66 1.37 0.09
CA ALA A 15 -8.51 1.14 -1.07
C ALA A 15 -8.30 -0.23 -1.72
N ARG A 16 -7.03 -0.67 -1.84
CA ARG A 16 -6.72 -2.01 -2.37
C ARG A 16 -7.16 -3.13 -1.43
N LEU A 17 -6.96 -2.97 -0.12
CA LEU A 17 -7.41 -3.98 0.86
C LEU A 17 -8.94 -4.11 0.84
N TYR A 18 -9.66 -3.00 0.78
CA TYR A 18 -11.12 -2.97 0.66
C TYR A 18 -11.64 -3.73 -0.58
N GLU A 19 -10.92 -3.68 -1.70
CA GLU A 19 -11.31 -4.42 -2.91
C GLU A 19 -10.89 -5.90 -2.91
N GLN A 20 -9.87 -6.28 -2.12
CA GLN A 20 -9.23 -7.60 -2.23
C GLN A 20 -9.59 -8.56 -1.09
N ILE A 21 -9.88 -8.06 0.11
CA ILE A 21 -10.10 -8.87 1.31
C ILE A 21 -11.27 -8.34 2.13
N GLU A 22 -11.80 -9.15 3.04
CA GLU A 22 -12.95 -8.79 3.87
C GLU A 22 -12.64 -7.59 4.78
N ASP A 23 -13.64 -6.72 5.02
CA ASP A 23 -13.55 -5.57 5.92
C ASP A 23 -12.97 -5.94 7.30
N LYS A 24 -13.38 -7.09 7.84
CA LYS A 24 -12.86 -7.59 9.12
C LYS A 24 -11.35 -7.77 9.09
N SER A 25 -10.84 -8.42 8.04
CA SER A 25 -9.42 -8.68 7.87
C SER A 25 -8.65 -7.39 7.60
N THR A 26 -9.23 -6.46 6.83
CA THR A 26 -8.66 -5.13 6.63
C THR A 26 -8.53 -4.38 7.95
N ILE A 27 -9.59 -4.30 8.75
CA ILE A 27 -9.56 -3.65 10.07
C ILE A 27 -8.49 -4.27 10.98
N GLU A 28 -8.38 -5.60 10.98
CA GLU A 28 -7.38 -6.32 11.77
C GLU A 28 -5.95 -5.95 11.35
N ILE A 29 -5.68 -5.84 10.05
CA ILE A 29 -4.38 -5.38 9.54
C ILE A 29 -4.10 -3.94 9.97
N LEU A 30 -5.05 -3.03 9.76
CA LEU A 30 -4.88 -1.60 10.05
C LEU A 30 -4.60 -1.37 11.55
N THR A 31 -5.34 -2.05 12.41
CA THR A 31 -5.26 -1.87 13.86
C THR A 31 -4.04 -2.55 14.49
N LYS A 32 -3.62 -3.72 13.98
CA LYS A 32 -2.46 -4.45 14.52
C LYS A 32 -1.12 -3.91 14.03
N TYR A 33 -1.05 -3.40 12.80
CA TYR A 33 0.23 -3.13 12.14
C TYR A 33 0.43 -1.67 11.72
N LEU A 34 -0.65 -0.87 11.62
CA LEU A 34 -0.58 0.51 11.10
C LEU A 34 -1.07 1.57 12.10
N ASP A 35 -1.17 1.20 13.38
CA ASP A 35 -1.51 2.10 14.49
C ASP A 35 -2.88 2.82 14.34
N TYR A 36 -3.81 2.24 13.58
CA TYR A 36 -5.21 2.69 13.55
C TYR A 36 -5.95 2.21 14.81
N THR A 37 -6.83 3.05 15.33
CA THR A 37 -7.94 2.58 16.18
C THR A 37 -8.98 1.84 15.34
N GLU A 38 -9.81 1.01 15.98
CA GLU A 38 -10.89 0.31 15.29
C GLU A 38 -11.89 1.29 14.64
N ASP A 39 -12.17 2.42 15.30
CA ASP A 39 -13.07 3.45 14.78
C ASP A 39 -12.46 4.16 13.56
N GLU A 40 -11.17 4.53 13.61
CA GLU A 40 -10.47 5.11 12.46
C GLU A 40 -10.42 4.15 11.27
N ALA A 41 -10.20 2.85 11.52
CA ALA A 41 -10.21 1.83 10.47
C ALA A 41 -11.59 1.71 9.80
N LYS A 42 -12.67 1.67 10.59
CA LYS A 42 -14.05 1.63 10.08
C LYS A 42 -14.42 2.90 9.31
N GLU A 43 -13.98 4.07 9.79
CA GLU A 43 -14.20 5.34 9.11
C GLU A 43 -13.45 5.39 7.78
N ALA A 44 -12.20 4.94 7.76
CA ALA A 44 -11.40 4.88 6.54
C ALA A 44 -12.07 3.98 5.48
N LEU A 45 -12.62 2.82 5.86
CA LEU A 45 -13.32 1.92 4.94
C LEU A 45 -14.62 2.52 4.36
N LYS A 46 -15.35 3.35 5.13
CA LYS A 46 -16.57 4.01 4.63
C LYS A 46 -16.28 5.11 3.61
N ASN A 47 -15.11 5.73 3.71
CA ASN A 47 -14.69 6.87 2.90
C ASN A 47 -13.70 6.48 1.80
N VAL A 48 -13.60 5.19 1.45
CA VAL A 48 -12.74 4.73 0.36
C VAL A 48 -13.24 5.30 -0.95
N GLU A 49 -12.57 6.35 -1.41
CA GLU A 49 -12.62 6.76 -2.81
C GLU A 49 -11.79 5.75 -3.60
N LYS A 50 -12.38 5.15 -4.64
CA LYS A 50 -11.64 4.27 -5.55
C LYS A 50 -10.54 5.08 -6.24
N PRO A 51 -9.25 4.89 -5.93
CA PRO A 51 -8.22 5.59 -6.65
C PRO A 51 -8.29 5.15 -8.13
N GLU A 52 -8.04 6.07 -9.06
CA GLU A 52 -7.68 5.66 -10.43
C GLU A 52 -6.47 4.73 -10.30
N LEU A 53 -6.74 3.43 -10.49
CA LEU A 53 -5.79 2.35 -10.26
C LEU A 53 -4.47 2.69 -10.96
N PHE A 54 -3.40 2.88 -10.18
CA PHE A 54 -2.11 2.47 -10.69
C PHE A 54 -2.29 1.01 -11.09
N ALA A 55 -2.09 0.71 -12.38
CA ALA A 55 -2.31 -0.60 -12.99
C ALA A 55 -1.28 -1.64 -12.53
N CYS A 56 -1.03 -1.71 -11.23
CA CYS A 56 -0.39 -2.84 -10.59
C CYS A 56 -1.53 -3.69 -10.03
N ASP A 57 -1.87 -4.75 -10.75
CA ASP A 57 -2.58 -5.91 -10.18
C ASP A 57 -1.64 -6.54 -9.14
N ASP A 58 -1.61 -5.94 -7.94
CA ASP A 58 -0.88 -6.45 -6.80
C ASP A 58 -1.85 -7.10 -5.82
N ARG A 59 -1.66 -8.40 -5.57
CA ARG A 59 -2.46 -9.17 -4.60
C ARG A 59 -1.96 -8.90 -3.18
N ILE A 60 -1.81 -7.63 -2.82
CA ILE A 60 -1.28 -7.22 -1.52
C ILE A 60 -2.14 -7.75 -0.36
N GLY A 61 -3.46 -7.81 -0.53
CA GLY A 61 -4.37 -8.37 0.46
C GLY A 61 -4.08 -9.85 0.75
N ALA A 62 -3.92 -10.67 -0.30
CA ALA A 62 -3.58 -12.08 -0.14
C ALA A 62 -2.19 -12.27 0.50
N ALA A 63 -1.20 -11.46 0.09
CA ALA A 63 0.14 -11.51 0.66
C ALA A 63 0.15 -11.16 2.15
N LEU A 64 -0.64 -10.18 2.58
CA LEU A 64 -0.77 -9.80 3.99
C LEU A 64 -1.47 -10.89 4.82
N LEU A 65 -2.51 -11.53 4.28
CA LEU A 65 -3.16 -12.65 4.94
C LEU A 65 -2.20 -13.83 5.13
N SER A 66 -1.47 -14.23 4.08
CA SER A 66 -0.46 -15.29 4.20
C SER A 66 0.68 -14.93 5.16
N ALA A 67 1.08 -13.66 5.20
CA ALA A 67 2.07 -13.19 6.17
C ALA A 67 1.51 -13.21 7.60
N GLU A 68 0.23 -12.87 7.82
CA GLU A 68 -0.39 -12.98 9.13
C GLU A 68 -0.48 -14.43 9.61
N GLU A 69 -0.79 -15.37 8.71
CA GLU A 69 -0.84 -16.81 9.00
C GLU A 69 0.51 -17.38 9.47
N SER A 70 1.64 -16.74 9.13
CA SER A 70 2.95 -17.13 9.64
C SER A 70 3.09 -16.95 11.16
N GLY A 71 2.29 -16.05 11.75
CA GLY A 71 2.41 -15.64 13.15
C GLY A 71 3.59 -14.69 13.44
N ASP A 72 4.46 -14.42 12.46
CA ASP A 72 5.56 -13.46 12.61
C ASP A 72 5.13 -12.08 12.10
N LYS A 73 5.13 -11.09 13.00
CA LYS A 73 4.82 -9.71 12.67
C LYS A 73 5.80 -9.13 11.65
N GLN A 74 7.05 -9.59 11.65
CA GLN A 74 8.07 -9.12 10.72
C GLN A 74 7.73 -9.47 9.27
N ASP A 75 7.05 -10.59 9.02
CA ASP A 75 6.64 -10.96 7.67
C ASP A 75 5.58 -10.00 7.12
N VAL A 76 4.65 -9.56 7.97
CA VAL A 76 3.66 -8.54 7.60
C VAL A 76 4.34 -7.21 7.29
N PHE A 77 5.30 -6.79 8.11
CA PHE A 77 6.08 -5.57 7.85
C PHE A 77 6.92 -5.67 6.58
N ASN A 78 7.52 -6.83 6.28
CA ASN A 78 8.28 -7.04 5.04
C ASN A 78 7.40 -6.86 3.80
N VAL A 79 6.15 -7.33 3.85
CA VAL A 79 5.16 -7.15 2.78
C VAL A 79 4.80 -5.67 2.62
N LEU A 80 4.47 -4.98 3.72
CA LEU A 80 4.14 -3.54 3.72
C LEU A 80 5.32 -2.67 3.23
N ASP A 81 6.54 -2.95 3.69
CA ASP A 81 7.75 -2.23 3.29
C ASP A 81 8.06 -2.40 1.79
N THR A 82 7.86 -3.62 1.28
CA THR A 82 8.08 -3.92 -0.15
C THR A 82 7.06 -3.18 -1.00
N ASP A 83 5.79 -3.25 -0.61
CA ASP A 83 4.70 -2.55 -1.28
C ASP A 83 4.89 -1.02 -1.25
N PHE A 84 5.30 -0.45 -0.10
CA PHE A 84 5.61 0.97 0.01
C PHE A 84 6.80 1.39 -0.87
N LYS A 85 7.83 0.56 -1.00
CA LYS A 85 8.95 0.82 -1.93
C LYS A 85 8.47 0.86 -3.38
N ILE A 86 7.61 -0.07 -3.77
CA ILE A 86 7.00 -0.10 -5.12
C ILE A 86 6.15 1.15 -5.34
N PHE A 87 5.29 1.49 -4.37
CA PHE A 87 4.48 2.71 -4.41
C PHE A 87 5.35 3.96 -4.64
N LYS A 88 6.46 4.11 -3.90
CA LYS A 88 7.38 5.24 -4.11
C LYS A 88 8.00 5.26 -5.50
N LEU A 89 8.36 4.10 -6.07
CA LEU A 89 8.91 4.04 -7.43
C LEU A 89 7.88 4.46 -8.47
N VAL A 90 6.64 3.99 -8.34
CA VAL A 90 5.54 4.27 -9.28
C VAL A 90 5.04 5.70 -9.12
N ALA A 91 4.84 6.18 -7.89
CA ALA A 91 4.37 7.54 -7.61
C ALA A 91 5.38 8.62 -8.04
N ASN A 92 6.67 8.29 -8.09
CA ASN A 92 7.73 9.17 -8.61
C ASN A 92 8.07 8.90 -10.08
N TYR A 93 7.37 7.97 -10.74
CA TYR A 93 7.60 7.65 -12.14
C TYR A 93 7.05 8.77 -13.03
N ASP A 94 7.96 9.62 -13.51
CA ASP A 94 7.69 10.58 -14.58
C ASP A 94 8.08 9.94 -15.93
N PRO A 95 7.13 9.57 -16.79
CA PRO A 95 7.42 8.96 -18.08
C PRO A 95 8.24 9.88 -19.01
N ASN A 96 8.26 11.20 -18.77
CA ASN A 96 8.96 12.17 -19.60
C ASN A 96 10.43 12.40 -19.18
N LYS A 97 10.86 11.92 -18.01
CA LYS A 97 12.26 12.08 -17.54
C LYS A 97 13.29 11.16 -18.22
N ARG A 98 12.86 10.24 -19.09
CA ARG A 98 13.76 9.33 -19.82
C ARG A 98 14.35 9.90 -21.11
N HIS A 99 13.89 11.06 -21.61
CA HIS A 99 14.36 11.63 -22.88
C HIS A 99 15.49 12.67 -22.77
N SER A 100 16.05 12.95 -21.59
CA SER A 100 17.07 13.99 -21.41
C SER A 100 18.51 13.49 -21.35
N ARG A 101 18.80 12.28 -21.87
CA ARG A 101 20.17 11.75 -21.97
C ARG A 101 20.38 11.04 -23.30
N GLU A 102 20.31 11.78 -24.41
CA GLU A 102 20.92 11.38 -25.68
C GLU A 102 20.84 12.54 -26.69
N GLN A 103 21.60 13.62 -26.43
CA GLN A 103 22.11 14.48 -27.48
C GLN A 103 23.56 14.81 -27.08
N ILE A 104 24.46 13.90 -27.43
CA ILE A 104 25.87 14.25 -27.63
C ILE A 104 25.90 14.75 -29.07
N ASP A 105 26.00 16.06 -29.23
CA ASP A 105 26.22 16.70 -30.52
C ASP A 105 27.54 16.21 -31.11
N PHE A 106 27.50 15.75 -32.37
CA PHE A 106 28.67 15.44 -33.18
C PHE A 106 29.24 16.69 -33.85
#